data_AF-A0A4Z1HAG2-F1
#
_entry.id   AF-A0A4Z1HAG2-F1
#
_cell.length_a   1.000
_cell.length_b   1.000
_cell.length_c   1.000
_cell.angle_alpha   90.00
_cell.angle_beta   90.00
_cell.angle_gamma   90.00
#
_symmetry.space_group_name_H-M   'P 1'
#
loop_
_entity.id
_entity.type
_entity.pdbx_description
1 polymer ?
#
loop_
_entity_poly.entity_id
_entity_poly.type
_entity_poly.pdbx_seq_one_letter_code
_entity_poly.pdbx_strand_id
1 'polypeptide(L)'
;MRNEETTRVHQIDISQPITVALQMALVDLLKSWVIQPTAVTSHLSGGIAAAYVVGTLKFEEAMGVVYFRGRLALKHQMISPLSAGVLAAGIIFEKAADYIKDTTRGKFVVTCVNIPDGVTRSEDSAAIDEVASQLDKDGLFARRLKVPLAYYSHHMQNMAQDYTNILREILHTPRSWTGAILSSPVTGEILTSIVYQSRMIIM
;
A
#
# COMPACT_ATOMS: atom_id res chain seq x y z
N MET A 1 14.56 -14.97 -19.71
CA MET A 1 13.83 -14.64 -18.46
C MET A 1 14.12 -15.72 -17.43
N ARG A 2 14.07 -15.40 -16.13
CA ARG A 2 14.24 -16.40 -15.05
C ARG A 2 12.97 -17.26 -14.95
N ASN A 3 13.12 -18.52 -14.53
CA ASN A 3 11.98 -19.41 -14.27
C ASN A 3 11.30 -19.09 -12.92
N GLU A 4 10.20 -19.76 -12.61
CA GLU A 4 9.44 -19.57 -11.37
C GLU A 4 10.31 -19.76 -10.10
N GLU A 5 11.23 -20.72 -10.13
CA GLU A 5 12.09 -21.04 -8.98
C GLU A 5 13.16 -19.98 -8.70
N THR A 6 13.64 -19.29 -9.74
CA THR A 6 14.76 -18.34 -9.65
C THR A 6 14.34 -16.88 -9.81
N THR A 7 13.04 -16.64 -10.03
CA THR A 7 12.50 -15.30 -10.19
C THR A 7 12.68 -14.48 -8.92
N ARG A 8 12.94 -13.19 -9.11
CA ARG A 8 13.01 -12.21 -8.02
C ARG A 8 11.83 -11.25 -8.04
N VAL A 9 10.86 -11.46 -8.93
CA VAL A 9 9.73 -10.53 -9.11
C VAL A 9 8.90 -10.37 -7.83
N HIS A 10 8.93 -11.36 -6.93
CA HIS A 10 8.26 -11.32 -5.63
C HIS A 10 9.08 -10.63 -4.53
N GLN A 11 10.35 -10.29 -4.77
CA GLN A 11 11.15 -9.56 -3.78
C GLN A 11 10.59 -8.16 -3.60
N ILE A 12 10.59 -7.68 -2.36
CA ILE A 12 9.84 -6.48 -1.95
C ILE A 12 10.38 -5.20 -2.60
N ASP A 13 11.70 -5.16 -2.83
CA ASP A 13 12.44 -4.10 -3.52
C ASP A 13 12.30 -4.14 -5.05
N ILE A 14 11.64 -5.17 -5.60
CA ILE A 14 11.44 -5.35 -7.05
C ILE A 14 9.96 -5.31 -7.42
N SER A 15 9.12 -6.03 -6.67
CA SER A 15 7.69 -6.18 -6.90
C SER A 15 6.97 -4.84 -7.02
N GLN A 16 7.12 -3.96 -6.02
CA GLN A 16 6.45 -2.65 -6.05
C GLN A 16 6.99 -1.75 -7.15
N PRO A 17 8.33 -1.55 -7.31
CA PRO A 17 8.84 -0.70 -8.37
C PRO A 17 8.43 -1.13 -9.77
N ILE A 18 8.48 -2.43 -10.08
CA ILE A 18 8.06 -2.93 -11.40
C ILE A 18 6.54 -2.72 -11.60
N THR A 19 5.73 -2.95 -10.56
CA THR A 19 4.28 -2.74 -10.64
C THR A 19 3.95 -1.27 -10.92
N VAL A 20 4.57 -0.34 -10.19
CA VAL A 20 4.35 1.10 -10.38
C VAL A 20 4.87 1.55 -11.75
N ALA A 21 6.05 1.09 -12.17
CA ALA A 21 6.58 1.39 -13.50
C ALA A 21 5.63 0.91 -14.62
N LEU A 22 5.09 -0.30 -14.50
CA LEU A 22 4.14 -0.84 -15.46
C LEU A 22 2.83 -0.03 -15.49
N GLN A 23 2.30 0.34 -14.33
CA GLN A 23 1.09 1.17 -14.23
C GLN A 23 1.29 2.53 -14.92
N MET A 24 2.42 3.21 -14.68
CA MET A 24 2.74 4.49 -15.32
C MET A 24 2.90 4.33 -16.84
N ALA A 25 3.63 3.30 -17.27
CA ALA A 25 3.84 3.01 -18.70
C ALA A 25 2.53 2.71 -19.44
N LEU A 26 1.60 1.98 -18.82
CA LEU A 26 0.27 1.72 -19.39
C LEU A 26 -0.54 3.01 -19.55
N VAL A 27 -0.47 3.93 -18.59
CA VAL A 27 -1.15 5.22 -18.72
C VAL A 27 -0.51 6.09 -19.80
N ASP A 28 0.82 6.10 -19.91
CA ASP A 28 1.50 6.86 -20.96
C ASP A 28 1.24 6.27 -22.35
N LEU A 29 1.10 4.95 -22.47
CA LEU A 29 0.63 4.31 -23.70
C LEU A 29 -0.78 4.78 -24.07
N LEU A 30 -1.72 4.79 -23.13
CA LEU A 30 -3.07 5.27 -23.37
C LEU A 30 -3.08 6.75 -23.77
N LYS A 31 -2.27 7.59 -23.12
CA LYS A 31 -2.09 9.01 -23.51
C LYS A 31 -1.55 9.15 -24.92
N SER A 32 -0.66 8.27 -25.36
CA SER A 32 -0.15 8.27 -26.75
C SER A 32 -1.25 8.01 -27.78
N TRP A 33 -2.35 7.37 -27.36
CA TRP A 33 -3.57 7.17 -28.15
C TRP A 33 -4.62 8.26 -27.92
N VAL A 34 -4.23 9.38 -27.28
CA VAL A 34 -5.10 10.52 -26.93
C VAL A 34 -6.20 10.13 -25.92
N ILE A 35 -6.01 9.03 -25.17
CA ILE A 35 -6.90 8.61 -24.10
C ILE A 35 -6.39 9.21 -22.78
N GLN A 36 -7.17 10.12 -22.20
CA GLN A 36 -6.84 10.79 -20.95
C GLN A 36 -7.80 10.37 -19.83
N PRO A 37 -7.31 10.10 -18.61
CA PRO A 37 -8.17 9.79 -17.48
C PRO A 37 -8.92 11.04 -17.01
N THR A 38 -10.24 10.93 -16.89
CA THR A 38 -11.07 11.97 -16.25
C THR A 38 -11.10 11.81 -14.72
N ALA A 39 -10.91 10.58 -14.24
CA ALA A 39 -10.80 10.24 -12.83
C ALA A 39 -9.81 9.09 -12.60
N VAL A 40 -9.20 9.06 -11.41
CA VAL A 40 -8.22 8.08 -10.96
C VAL A 40 -8.58 7.63 -9.55
N THR A 41 -8.41 6.34 -9.27
CA THR A 41 -8.36 5.79 -7.92
C THR A 41 -7.14 4.88 -7.81
N SER A 42 -6.83 4.40 -6.61
CA SER A 42 -5.66 3.57 -6.39
C SER A 42 -5.88 2.55 -5.30
N HIS A 43 -4.91 1.64 -5.14
CA HIS A 43 -4.86 0.70 -4.04
C HIS A 43 -3.40 0.44 -3.69
N LEU A 44 -3.05 0.53 -2.40
CA LEU A 44 -1.69 0.32 -1.89
C LEU A 44 -0.63 1.11 -2.69
N SER A 45 0.41 0.45 -3.19
CA SER A 45 1.49 1.06 -3.97
C SER A 45 1.00 1.74 -5.26
N GLY A 46 -0.19 1.39 -5.76
CA GLY A 46 -0.82 2.07 -6.89
C GLY A 46 -1.08 3.55 -6.63
N GLY A 47 -1.10 4.00 -5.37
CA GLY A 47 -1.20 5.42 -5.02
C GLY A 47 -0.05 6.25 -5.59
N ILE A 48 1.14 5.65 -5.73
CA ILE A 48 2.32 6.31 -6.31
C ILE A 48 2.12 6.52 -7.81
N ALA A 49 1.59 5.51 -8.51
CA ALA A 49 1.22 5.65 -9.93
C ALA A 49 0.08 6.66 -10.09
N ALA A 50 -0.94 6.65 -9.24
CA ALA A 50 -2.03 7.63 -9.30
C ALA A 50 -1.50 9.07 -9.12
N ALA A 51 -0.57 9.29 -8.19
CA ALA A 51 0.10 10.58 -7.98
C ALA A 51 0.84 11.06 -9.24
N TYR A 52 1.49 10.15 -9.98
CA TYR A 52 2.08 10.45 -11.29
C TYR A 52 1.01 10.81 -12.32
N VAL A 53 -0.07 10.04 -12.41
CA VAL A 53 -1.15 10.25 -13.40
C VAL A 53 -1.83 11.60 -13.24
N VAL A 54 -2.06 12.05 -11.99
CA VAL A 54 -2.65 13.37 -11.71
C VAL A 54 -1.64 14.51 -11.77
N GLY A 55 -0.36 14.23 -12.09
CA GLY A 55 0.69 15.23 -12.31
C GLY A 55 1.39 15.73 -11.05
N THR A 56 1.07 15.18 -9.88
CA THR A 56 1.73 15.59 -8.63
C THR A 56 3.16 15.07 -8.54
N LEU A 57 3.46 13.91 -9.13
CA LEU A 57 4.81 13.37 -9.23
C LEU A 57 5.27 13.36 -10.69
N LYS A 58 6.55 13.68 -10.91
CA LYS A 58 7.24 13.32 -12.15
C LYS A 58 7.59 11.83 -12.15
N PHE A 59 7.92 11.30 -13.32
CA PHE A 59 8.28 9.89 -13.48
C PHE A 59 9.45 9.48 -12.56
N GLU A 60 10.51 10.28 -12.53
CA GLU A 60 11.71 10.03 -11.71
C GLU A 60 11.39 10.08 -10.22
N GLU A 61 10.53 11.01 -9.81
CA GLU A 61 10.07 11.13 -8.43
C GLU A 61 9.23 9.92 -8.02
N ALA A 62 8.28 9.50 -8.85
CA ALA A 62 7.45 8.33 -8.61
C ALA A 62 8.30 7.05 -8.53
N MET A 63 9.27 6.89 -9.42
CA MET A 63 10.22 5.78 -9.38
C MET A 63 11.12 5.83 -8.14
N GLY A 64 11.60 7.01 -7.74
CA GLY A 64 12.38 7.20 -6.52
C GLY A 64 11.55 6.83 -5.27
N VAL A 65 10.34 7.35 -5.16
CA VAL A 65 9.40 7.07 -4.06
C VAL A 65 9.23 5.57 -3.86
N VAL A 66 8.89 4.82 -4.91
CA VAL A 66 8.65 3.37 -4.82
C VAL A 66 9.95 2.58 -4.60
N TYR A 67 11.06 2.99 -5.23
CA TYR A 67 12.36 2.36 -5.06
C TYR A 67 12.84 2.43 -3.61
N PHE A 68 12.85 3.63 -3.01
CA PHE A 68 13.32 3.79 -1.64
C PHE A 68 12.38 3.16 -0.62
N ARG A 69 11.06 3.12 -0.89
CA ARG A 69 10.11 2.35 -0.09
C ARG A 69 10.47 0.87 -0.06
N GLY A 70 10.71 0.27 -1.23
CA GLY A 70 11.09 -1.14 -1.34
C GLY A 70 12.45 -1.45 -0.69
N ARG A 71 13.45 -0.56 -0.88
CA ARG A 71 14.78 -0.70 -0.28
C ARG A 71 14.76 -0.65 1.24
N LEU A 72 14.03 0.30 1.83
CA LEU A 72 13.87 0.38 3.27
C LEU A 72 13.08 -0.82 3.80
N ALA A 73 11.97 -1.16 3.15
CA ALA A 73 11.18 -2.34 3.51
C ALA A 73 12.03 -3.63 3.55
N LEU A 74 12.89 -3.84 2.55
CA LEU A 74 13.84 -4.96 2.53
C LEU A 74 14.85 -4.90 3.68
N LYS A 75 15.46 -3.73 3.92
CA LYS A 75 16.41 -3.54 5.03
C LYS A 75 15.75 -3.87 6.38
N HIS A 76 14.52 -3.42 6.61
CA HIS A 76 13.78 -3.68 7.84
C HIS A 76 13.38 -5.14 7.99
N GLN A 77 12.96 -5.80 6.92
CA GLN A 77 12.67 -7.24 6.91
C GLN A 77 13.88 -8.07 7.35
N MET A 78 15.10 -7.65 6.99
CA MET A 78 16.34 -8.34 7.36
C MET A 78 16.75 -8.12 8.82
N ILE A 79 16.48 -6.94 9.38
CA ILE A 79 16.90 -6.55 10.75
C ILE A 79 15.95 -7.10 11.81
N SER A 80 14.66 -7.11 11.49
CA SER A 80 13.64 -7.72 12.32
C SER A 80 12.84 -8.61 11.38
N PRO A 81 13.00 -9.95 11.44
CA PRO A 81 12.03 -10.85 10.83
C PRO A 81 10.73 -10.65 11.60
N LEU A 82 10.02 -9.61 11.21
CA LEU A 82 8.76 -9.22 11.81
C LEU A 82 7.86 -10.43 11.69
N SER A 83 7.44 -10.96 12.82
CA SER A 83 6.31 -11.88 12.92
C SER A 83 5.06 -11.07 12.57
N ALA A 84 4.96 -10.61 11.34
CA ALA A 84 3.89 -9.79 10.84
C ALA A 84 3.27 -10.48 9.63
N GLY A 85 1.95 -10.39 9.52
CA GLY A 85 1.19 -11.04 8.46
C GLY A 85 0.12 -10.10 7.95
N VAL A 86 -0.61 -10.59 6.94
CA VAL A 86 -1.84 -9.94 6.50
C VAL A 86 -2.96 -10.97 6.47
N LEU A 87 -4.13 -10.60 6.97
CA LEU A 87 -5.35 -11.40 6.95
C LEU A 87 -6.41 -10.70 6.07
N ALA A 88 -6.90 -11.41 5.07
CA ALA A 88 -8.14 -11.05 4.41
C ALA A 88 -9.31 -11.69 5.18
N ALA A 89 -10.25 -10.88 5.62
CA ALA A 89 -11.39 -11.32 6.43
C ALA A 89 -12.71 -10.87 5.79
N GLY A 90 -13.67 -11.79 5.69
CA GLY A 90 -15.01 -11.55 5.15
C GLY A 90 -15.95 -10.97 6.21
N ILE A 91 -15.61 -9.79 6.71
CA ILE A 91 -16.42 -9.06 7.68
C ILE A 91 -16.48 -7.57 7.33
N ILE A 92 -17.63 -6.96 7.61
CA ILE A 92 -17.84 -5.52 7.46
C ILE A 92 -16.97 -4.75 8.46
N PHE A 93 -16.64 -3.50 8.11
CA PHE A 93 -15.79 -2.63 8.93
C PHE A 93 -16.38 -2.40 10.33
N GLU A 94 -17.69 -2.24 10.45
CA GLU A 94 -18.38 -1.93 11.71
C GLU A 94 -18.28 -3.07 12.72
N LYS A 95 -18.30 -4.32 12.22
CA LYS A 95 -18.13 -5.53 13.05
C LYS A 95 -16.67 -5.85 13.34
N ALA A 96 -15.74 -5.17 12.68
CA ALA A 96 -14.32 -5.45 12.87
C ALA A 96 -13.89 -5.29 14.33
N ALA A 97 -14.37 -4.25 15.01
CA ALA A 97 -14.01 -3.95 16.39
C ALA A 97 -14.37 -5.10 17.34
N ASP A 98 -15.48 -5.80 17.10
CA ASP A 98 -15.93 -6.89 17.97
C ASP A 98 -14.98 -8.10 17.97
N TYR A 99 -14.36 -8.40 16.83
CA TYR A 99 -13.36 -9.47 16.70
C TYR A 99 -11.95 -9.05 17.14
N ILE A 100 -11.74 -7.75 17.39
CA ILE A 100 -10.42 -7.20 17.66
C ILE A 100 -10.26 -6.82 19.14
N LYS A 101 -11.33 -6.36 19.78
CA LYS A 101 -11.31 -5.81 21.15
C LYS A 101 -10.70 -6.75 22.19
N ASP A 102 -10.87 -8.06 22.02
CA ASP A 102 -10.38 -9.08 22.94
C ASP A 102 -9.02 -9.67 22.52
N THR A 103 -8.37 -9.10 21.48
CA THR A 103 -7.06 -9.57 21.01
C THR A 103 -5.99 -9.27 22.07
N THR A 104 -5.36 -10.30 22.61
CA THR A 104 -4.35 -10.17 23.68
C THR A 104 -2.93 -10.42 23.19
N ARG A 105 -2.76 -11.05 22.03
CA ARG A 105 -1.46 -11.51 21.51
C ARG A 105 -0.84 -10.59 20.47
N GLY A 106 -0.87 -9.29 20.73
CA GLY A 106 -0.26 -8.26 19.88
C GLY A 106 -1.24 -7.17 19.49
N LYS A 107 -0.85 -6.35 18.52
CA LYS A 107 -1.73 -5.30 17.98
C LYS A 107 -2.47 -5.80 16.76
N PHE A 108 -3.71 -5.36 16.62
CA PHE A 108 -4.49 -5.65 15.44
C PHE A 108 -5.31 -4.45 14.96
N VAL A 109 -5.10 -3.96 13.73
CA VAL A 109 -5.78 -2.82 13.11
C VAL A 109 -6.31 -3.19 11.72
N VAL A 110 -7.46 -2.61 11.37
CA VAL A 110 -8.01 -2.69 10.01
C VAL A 110 -7.26 -1.71 9.10
N THR A 111 -6.58 -2.24 8.08
CA THR A 111 -5.73 -1.42 7.20
C THR A 111 -6.34 -1.11 5.85
N CYS A 112 -7.23 -1.97 5.35
CA CYS A 112 -7.94 -1.72 4.09
C CYS A 112 -9.37 -2.27 4.15
N VAL A 113 -10.32 -1.55 3.57
CA VAL A 113 -11.68 -2.01 3.29
C VAL A 113 -11.78 -2.15 1.76
N ASN A 114 -11.77 -3.39 1.26
CA ASN A 114 -11.71 -3.64 -0.19
C ASN A 114 -13.10 -3.79 -0.83
N ILE A 115 -14.05 -4.31 -0.06
CA ILE A 115 -15.44 -4.51 -0.44
C ILE A 115 -16.31 -4.23 0.80
N PRO A 116 -17.62 -3.93 0.64
CA PRO A 116 -18.50 -3.61 1.78
C PRO A 116 -18.41 -4.63 2.92
N ASP A 117 -18.39 -5.92 2.56
CA ASP A 117 -18.32 -7.05 3.51
C ASP A 117 -16.92 -7.67 3.65
N GLY A 118 -15.86 -6.92 3.40
CA GLY A 118 -14.51 -7.49 3.34
C GLY A 118 -13.40 -6.51 3.61
N VAL A 119 -12.61 -6.86 4.62
CA VAL A 119 -11.47 -6.08 5.10
C VAL A 119 -10.17 -6.85 4.97
N THR A 120 -9.06 -6.15 4.74
CA THR A 120 -7.70 -6.67 4.78
C THR A 120 -6.93 -5.98 5.91
N ARG A 121 -6.12 -6.76 6.63
CA ARG A 121 -5.64 -6.41 7.97
C ARG A 121 -4.21 -6.87 8.13
N SER A 122 -3.34 -6.04 8.71
CA SER A 122 -1.89 -6.17 8.50
C SER A 122 -1.12 -5.92 9.79
N GLU A 123 -0.71 -6.97 10.48
CA GLU A 123 -0.39 -6.88 11.92
C GLU A 123 0.46 -8.04 12.45
N ASP A 124 0.67 -8.10 13.77
CA ASP A 124 1.36 -9.18 14.45
C ASP A 124 0.75 -10.54 14.13
N SER A 125 1.60 -11.52 13.78
CA SER A 125 1.16 -12.86 13.37
C SER A 125 0.33 -13.55 14.44
N ALA A 126 0.71 -13.39 15.72
CA ALA A 126 -0.03 -14.01 16.81
C ALA A 126 -1.43 -13.40 17.00
N ALA A 127 -1.58 -12.09 16.81
CA ALA A 127 -2.87 -11.41 16.79
C ALA A 127 -3.72 -11.83 15.57
N ILE A 128 -3.08 -11.99 14.41
CA ILE A 128 -3.74 -12.52 13.21
C ILE A 128 -4.28 -13.92 13.42
N ASP A 129 -3.49 -14.81 14.02
CA ASP A 129 -3.90 -16.19 14.28
C ASP A 129 -5.06 -16.25 15.30
N GLU A 130 -5.03 -15.38 16.32
CA GLU A 130 -6.12 -15.24 17.29
C GLU A 130 -7.43 -14.79 16.63
N VAL A 131 -7.38 -13.70 15.86
CA VAL A 131 -8.56 -13.16 15.16
C VAL A 131 -9.05 -14.13 14.08
N ALA A 132 -8.16 -14.78 13.34
CA ALA A 132 -8.53 -15.79 12.35
C ALA A 132 -9.28 -16.97 13.00
N SER A 133 -8.83 -17.41 14.17
CA SER A 133 -9.52 -18.48 14.92
C SER A 133 -10.90 -18.04 15.42
N GLN A 134 -11.07 -16.78 15.83
CA GLN A 134 -12.39 -16.26 16.22
C GLN A 134 -13.35 -16.20 15.02
N LEU A 135 -12.87 -15.72 13.87
CA LEU A 135 -13.66 -15.69 12.64
C LEU A 135 -14.05 -17.10 12.18
N ASP A 136 -13.13 -18.05 12.27
CA ASP A 136 -13.37 -19.46 11.90
C ASP A 136 -14.44 -20.11 12.79
N LYS A 137 -14.43 -19.82 14.11
CA LYS A 137 -15.47 -20.30 15.05
C LYS A 137 -16.87 -19.82 14.67
N ASP A 138 -16.97 -18.63 14.07
CA ASP A 138 -18.22 -18.04 13.62
C ASP A 138 -18.56 -18.40 12.15
N GLY A 139 -17.76 -19.26 11.51
CA GLY A 139 -17.95 -19.69 10.12
C GLY A 139 -17.66 -18.59 9.09
N LEU A 140 -16.86 -17.59 9.44
CA LEU A 140 -16.54 -16.44 8.60
C LEU A 140 -15.23 -16.64 7.83
N PHE A 141 -15.17 -16.12 6.61
CA PHE A 141 -13.98 -16.23 5.77
C PHE A 141 -12.78 -15.52 6.42
N ALA A 142 -11.67 -16.24 6.58
CA ALA A 142 -10.39 -15.70 7.03
C ALA A 142 -9.25 -16.37 6.26
N ARG A 143 -8.47 -15.60 5.49
CA ARG A 143 -7.33 -16.10 4.71
C ARG A 143 -6.08 -15.27 4.95
N ARG A 144 -5.03 -15.93 5.46
CA ARG A 144 -3.70 -15.33 5.59
C ARG A 144 -3.09 -15.11 4.20
N LEU A 145 -2.64 -13.89 3.93
CA LEU A 145 -1.99 -13.51 2.68
C LEU A 145 -0.49 -13.76 2.79
N LYS A 146 0.10 -14.26 1.69
CA LYS A 146 1.54 -14.46 1.55
C LYS A 146 2.19 -13.14 1.15
N VAL A 147 2.33 -12.23 2.11
CA VAL A 147 3.06 -10.97 1.90
C VAL A 147 4.28 -10.91 2.82
N PRO A 148 5.42 -10.44 2.31
CA PRO A 148 6.68 -10.40 3.06
C PRO A 148 6.68 -9.38 4.21
N LEU A 149 5.71 -8.46 4.22
CA LEU A 149 5.65 -7.36 5.16
C LEU A 149 4.21 -6.92 5.40
N ALA A 150 3.91 -6.60 6.65
CA ALA A 150 2.67 -5.96 7.05
C ALA A 150 2.73 -4.44 6.77
N TYR A 151 2.49 -4.05 5.52
CA TYR A 151 2.33 -2.64 5.15
C TYR A 151 1.13 -2.01 5.88
N TYR A 152 1.18 -0.70 6.14
CA TYR A 152 0.13 0.04 6.89
C TYR A 152 -0.06 -0.42 8.35
N SER A 153 0.93 -1.11 8.91
CA SER A 153 0.97 -1.50 10.33
C SER A 153 1.92 -0.60 11.11
N HIS A 154 1.88 -0.73 12.44
CA HIS A 154 2.84 -0.09 13.32
C HIS A 154 4.30 -0.48 13.01
N HIS A 155 4.54 -1.62 12.33
CA HIS A 155 5.87 -2.03 11.90
C HIS A 155 6.52 -1.07 10.90
N MET A 156 5.72 -0.29 10.15
CA MET A 156 6.24 0.73 9.22
C MET A 156 6.80 1.96 9.93
N GLN A 157 6.48 2.16 11.21
CA GLN A 157 6.98 3.31 11.98
C GLN A 157 8.51 3.29 12.09
N ASN A 158 9.12 2.10 12.13
CA ASN A 158 10.57 1.94 12.23
C ASN A 158 11.32 2.50 11.02
N MET A 159 10.68 2.55 9.85
CA MET A 159 11.28 3.07 8.61
C MET A 159 10.76 4.46 8.23
N ALA A 160 9.77 4.99 8.95
CA ALA A 160 9.05 6.19 8.57
C ALA A 160 9.94 7.43 8.54
N GLN A 161 10.85 7.57 9.51
CA GLN A 161 11.75 8.73 9.57
C GLN A 161 12.80 8.70 8.45
N ASP A 162 13.44 7.54 8.25
CA ASP A 162 14.41 7.33 7.16
C ASP A 162 13.74 7.59 5.81
N TYR A 163 12.54 7.05 5.61
CA TYR A 163 11.79 7.26 4.37
C TYR A 163 11.44 8.73 4.16
N THR A 164 10.96 9.41 5.20
CA THR A 164 10.62 10.84 5.14
C THR A 164 11.84 11.70 4.77
N ASN A 165 13.01 11.40 5.32
CA ASN A 165 14.24 12.12 5.01
C ASN A 165 14.62 11.96 3.53
N ILE A 166 14.60 10.72 3.02
CA ILE A 166 14.86 10.45 1.60
C ILE A 166 13.82 11.14 0.71
N LEU A 167 12.55 11.11 1.08
CA LEU A 167 11.50 11.77 0.30
C LEU A 167 11.77 13.29 0.19
N ARG A 168 12.21 13.96 1.26
CA ARG A 168 12.61 15.38 1.18
C ARG A 168 13.77 15.62 0.20
N GLU A 169 14.64 14.64 0.02
CA GLU A 169 15.81 14.72 -0.87
C GLU A 169 15.51 14.38 -2.33
N ILE A 170 14.38 13.75 -2.66
CA ILE A 170 14.05 13.41 -4.05
C ILE A 170 12.87 14.21 -4.60
N LEU A 171 12.07 14.80 -3.71
CA LEU A 171 10.84 15.51 -4.05
C LEU A 171 11.07 17.03 -4.12
N HIS A 172 11.72 17.48 -5.18
CA HIS A 172 12.07 18.91 -5.38
C HIS A 172 11.19 19.62 -6.41
N THR A 173 10.42 18.88 -7.19
CA THR A 173 9.67 19.50 -8.29
C THR A 173 8.44 20.24 -7.75
N PRO A 174 8.19 21.48 -8.21
CA PRO A 174 6.91 22.13 -8.00
C PRO A 174 5.78 21.22 -8.47
N ARG A 175 4.82 20.98 -7.58
CA ARG A 175 3.70 20.10 -7.88
C ARG A 175 2.87 20.70 -9.02
N SER A 176 2.35 19.84 -9.89
CA SER A 176 1.34 20.20 -10.88
C SER A 176 0.08 19.34 -10.73
N TRP A 177 -1.02 19.75 -11.35
CA TRP A 177 -2.26 18.96 -11.38
C TRP A 177 -2.78 18.91 -12.82
N THR A 178 -3.06 17.72 -13.33
CA THR A 178 -3.52 17.53 -14.72
C THR A 178 -4.99 17.92 -14.92
N GLY A 179 -5.75 18.05 -13.83
CA GLY A 179 -7.20 18.31 -13.86
C GLY A 179 -8.06 17.06 -13.63
N ALA A 180 -7.46 15.87 -13.61
CA ALA A 180 -8.18 14.63 -13.30
C ALA A 180 -8.68 14.61 -11.85
N ILE A 181 -9.84 13.99 -11.61
CA ILE A 181 -10.35 13.75 -10.26
C ILE A 181 -9.58 12.60 -9.62
N LEU A 182 -9.16 12.72 -8.36
CA LEU A 182 -8.55 11.63 -7.60
C LEU A 182 -9.45 11.22 -6.44
N SER A 183 -9.99 10.01 -6.49
CA SER A 183 -10.54 9.36 -5.31
C SER A 183 -9.40 8.75 -4.52
N SER A 184 -9.10 9.31 -3.34
CA SER A 184 -7.96 8.91 -2.51
C SER A 184 -8.37 7.90 -1.45
N PRO A 185 -7.92 6.63 -1.52
CA PRO A 185 -8.16 5.66 -0.46
C PRO A 185 -7.40 5.99 0.84
N VAL A 186 -6.38 6.85 0.76
CA VAL A 186 -5.56 7.24 1.92
C VAL A 186 -6.28 8.27 2.78
N THR A 187 -6.92 9.26 2.15
CA THR A 187 -7.64 10.32 2.88
C THR A 187 -9.13 10.03 3.01
N GLY A 188 -9.69 9.15 2.17
CA GLY A 188 -11.13 8.94 2.07
C GLY A 188 -11.86 10.05 1.30
N GLU A 189 -11.11 10.96 0.65
CA GLU A 189 -11.65 12.16 0.03
C GLU A 189 -11.52 12.14 -1.50
N ILE A 190 -12.31 12.99 -2.15
CA ILE A 190 -12.18 13.31 -3.58
C ILE A 190 -11.33 14.58 -3.71
N LEU A 191 -10.19 14.47 -4.39
CA LEU A 191 -9.26 15.56 -4.63
C LEU A 191 -9.37 16.04 -6.08
N THR A 192 -9.49 17.35 -6.26
CA THR A 192 -9.63 18.00 -7.59
C THR A 192 -8.56 19.05 -7.85
N SER A 193 -7.64 19.25 -6.89
CA SER A 193 -6.58 20.24 -6.99
C SER A 193 -5.38 19.84 -6.14
N ILE A 194 -4.33 20.65 -6.22
CA ILE A 194 -3.01 20.38 -5.65
C ILE A 194 -2.89 20.56 -4.13
N VAL A 195 -4.01 20.51 -3.40
CA VAL A 195 -4.02 20.46 -1.93
C VAL A 195 -3.55 19.06 -1.50
N TYR A 196 -2.30 18.74 -1.85
CA TYR A 196 -1.70 17.43 -1.75
C TYR A 196 -0.72 17.45 -0.59
N GLN A 197 -1.14 16.88 0.53
CA GLN A 197 -0.27 16.71 1.68
C GLN A 197 0.62 15.49 1.48
N SER A 198 1.87 15.61 1.89
CA SER A 198 2.92 14.56 1.91
C SER A 198 2.47 13.21 2.50
N ARG A 199 1.36 13.18 3.23
CA ARG A 199 0.74 11.97 3.79
C ARG A 199 0.37 10.88 2.77
N MET A 200 0.02 11.23 1.52
CA MET A 200 -0.33 10.20 0.50
C MET A 200 0.86 9.39 -0.02
N ILE A 201 2.08 9.90 0.12
CA ILE A 201 3.31 9.27 -0.41
C ILE A 201 3.97 8.40 0.68
N ILE A 202 3.73 8.70 1.96
CA ILE A 202 4.47 8.15 3.11
C ILE A 202 3.91 6.79 3.61
N MET A 203 2.72 6.36 3.17
CA MET A 203 2.14 5.08 3.61
C MET A 203 2.52 3.89 2.74
#